data_AF-A0A3M1DJR7-F1
#
_entry.id   AF-A0A3M1DJR7-F1
#
_cell.length_a   1.000
_cell.length_b   1.000
_cell.length_c   1.000
_cell.angle_alpha   90.00
_cell.angle_beta   90.00
_cell.angle_gamma   90.00
#
_symmetry.space_group_name_H-M   'P 1'
#
loop_
_entity.id
_entity.type
_entity.pdbx_description
1 polymer ?
#
loop_
_entity_poly.entity_id
_entity_poly.type
_entity_poly.pdbx_seq_one_letter_code
_entity_poly.pdbx_strand_id
1 'polypeptide(L)'
;PLVHLLRNSLDHGLESPEERQAAGKPETGKLKLSARHEEGEVWITVQDDGRGLDRDKILAKALEKGLIEGDGSEMSDRAVFNLIFQPGFSTAEKITDISGRGVGMDVVRQNLEKIRGKIEVYSTKGEGTTIRLRIPLTLAIIDGLMIRVGKTRCILPLLAVREIFRPLLENLTHTPDGQELVRVRDNFLPVLRLHRVLDIEPDSRRLEECVLVILEHQGDRVCLMVDEILGQQQTVIKGLSDYLGNVDVAAGCTILGNGDVCLILDVGSLIDIVERGDCIELEPDQIYSQAG
;
A
#
# COMPACT_ATOMS: atom_id res chain seq x y z
N PRO A 1 -11.49 -7.79 5.29
CA PRO A 1 -12.29 -7.06 4.26
C PRO A 1 -13.74 -7.55 4.10
N LEU A 2 -13.97 -8.83 3.78
CA LEU A 2 -15.33 -9.37 3.50
C LEU A 2 -16.30 -9.30 4.67
N VAL A 3 -15.86 -9.69 5.88
CA VAL A 3 -16.68 -9.61 7.09
C VAL A 3 -17.21 -8.20 7.34
N HIS A 4 -16.39 -7.19 7.05
CA HIS A 4 -16.77 -5.79 7.21
C HIS A 4 -17.86 -5.37 6.20
N LEU A 5 -17.74 -5.79 4.94
CA LEU A 5 -18.78 -5.54 3.92
C LEU A 5 -20.11 -6.18 4.31
N LEU A 6 -20.07 -7.44 4.77
CA LEU A 6 -21.26 -8.16 5.23
C LEU A 6 -21.91 -7.45 6.42
N ARG A 7 -21.11 -7.01 7.40
CA ARG A 7 -21.59 -6.25 8.55
C ARG A 7 -22.25 -4.95 8.12
N ASN A 8 -21.64 -4.17 7.23
CA ASN A 8 -22.23 -2.92 6.74
C ASN A 8 -23.57 -3.15 6.02
N SER A 9 -23.69 -4.20 5.21
CA SER A 9 -24.97 -4.55 4.59
C SER A 9 -26.02 -4.94 5.63
N LEU A 10 -25.64 -5.61 6.73
CA LEU A 10 -26.58 -5.98 7.80
C LEU A 10 -26.98 -4.79 8.69
N ASP A 11 -26.01 -3.99 9.13
CA ASP A 11 -26.21 -2.92 10.12
C ASP A 11 -26.81 -1.65 9.49
N HIS A 12 -26.48 -1.38 8.22
CA HIS A 12 -26.84 -0.13 7.55
C HIS A 12 -27.58 -0.34 6.22
N GLY A 13 -27.34 -1.47 5.55
CA GLY A 13 -27.99 -1.80 4.28
C GLY A 13 -29.45 -2.19 4.45
N LEU A 14 -29.73 -3.19 5.29
CA LEU A 14 -31.08 -3.70 5.50
C LEU A 14 -31.94 -2.76 6.38
N GLU A 15 -33.22 -2.71 6.06
CA GLU A 15 -34.22 -1.97 6.83
C GLU A 15 -34.84 -2.85 7.92
N SER A 16 -35.47 -2.23 8.93
CA SER A 16 -36.23 -3.00 9.91
C SER A 16 -37.44 -3.70 9.26
N PRO A 17 -37.99 -4.78 9.84
CA PRO A 17 -39.18 -5.44 9.32
C PRO A 17 -40.34 -4.49 9.02
N GLU A 18 -40.55 -3.49 9.89
CA GLU A 18 -41.60 -2.47 9.73
C GLU A 18 -41.32 -1.54 8.55
N GLU A 19 -40.08 -1.05 8.42
CA GLU A 19 -39.64 -0.22 7.29
C GLU A 19 -39.78 -0.98 5.96
N ARG A 20 -39.47 -2.30 5.95
CA ARG A 20 -39.59 -3.14 4.75
C ARG A 20 -41.04 -3.35 4.33
N GLN A 21 -41.93 -3.63 5.26
CA GLN A 21 -43.36 -3.76 4.97
C GLN A 21 -43.94 -2.44 4.44
N ALA A 22 -43.56 -1.31 5.04
CA ALA A 22 -43.98 0.01 4.57
C ALA A 22 -43.49 0.33 3.13
N ALA A 23 -42.31 -0.19 2.76
CA ALA A 23 -41.76 -0.09 1.40
C ALA A 23 -42.28 -1.16 0.42
N GLY A 24 -43.18 -2.05 0.85
CA GLY A 24 -43.73 -3.13 0.01
C GLY A 24 -42.77 -4.29 -0.23
N LYS A 25 -41.74 -4.45 0.61
CA LYS A 25 -40.70 -5.47 0.49
C LYS A 25 -41.00 -6.67 1.42
N PRO A 26 -40.47 -7.88 1.13
CA PRO A 26 -40.59 -9.02 2.03
C PRO A 26 -40.00 -8.69 3.41
N GLU A 27 -40.66 -9.14 4.47
CA GLU A 27 -40.25 -8.91 5.85
C GLU A 27 -38.79 -9.36 6.11
N THR A 28 -38.40 -10.52 5.58
CA THR A 28 -37.03 -11.03 5.65
C THR A 28 -36.15 -10.38 4.58
N GLY A 29 -35.12 -9.65 5.01
CA GLY A 29 -34.05 -9.14 4.12
C GLY A 29 -33.16 -10.26 3.59
N LYS A 30 -32.58 -10.04 2.40
CA LYS A 30 -31.73 -11.00 1.72
C LYS A 30 -30.35 -10.42 1.46
N LEU A 31 -29.33 -11.08 2.01
CA LEU A 31 -27.92 -10.84 1.70
C LEU A 31 -27.37 -12.05 0.94
N LYS A 32 -26.77 -11.80 -0.22
CA LYS A 32 -26.16 -12.82 -1.09
C LYS A 32 -24.67 -12.55 -1.21
N LEU A 33 -23.87 -13.52 -0.80
CA LEU A 33 -22.45 -13.60 -1.12
C LEU A 33 -22.27 -14.62 -2.24
N SER A 34 -21.59 -14.22 -3.32
CA SER A 34 -21.21 -15.13 -4.40
C SER A 34 -19.78 -14.88 -4.83
N ALA A 35 -19.06 -15.95 -5.13
CA ALA A 35 -17.74 -15.88 -5.75
C ALA A 35 -17.77 -16.61 -7.10
N ARG A 36 -17.11 -16.05 -8.10
CA ARG A 36 -16.89 -16.70 -9.40
C ARG A 36 -15.47 -16.44 -9.88
N HIS A 37 -14.96 -17.33 -10.70
CA HIS A 37 -13.68 -17.16 -11.39
C HIS A 37 -13.97 -16.86 -12.86
N GLU A 38 -13.42 -15.76 -13.36
CA GLU A 38 -13.57 -15.32 -14.75
C GLU A 38 -12.27 -14.63 -15.18
N GLU A 39 -11.72 -15.00 -16.35
CA GLU A 39 -10.54 -14.35 -16.97
C GLU A 39 -9.29 -14.23 -16.07
N GLY A 40 -9.03 -15.21 -15.19
CA GLY A 40 -7.89 -15.14 -14.28
C GLY A 40 -8.09 -14.14 -13.13
N GLU A 41 -9.33 -13.84 -12.77
CA GLU A 41 -9.71 -13.03 -11.61
C GLU A 41 -10.78 -13.74 -10.75
N VAL A 42 -10.66 -13.65 -9.42
CA VAL A 42 -11.76 -13.94 -8.50
C VAL A 42 -12.66 -12.72 -8.44
N TRP A 43 -13.92 -12.90 -8.80
CA TRP A 43 -14.98 -11.95 -8.59
C TRP A 43 -15.76 -12.34 -7.35
N ILE A 44 -15.75 -11.50 -6.32
CA ILE A 44 -16.56 -11.68 -5.11
C ILE A 44 -17.64 -10.60 -5.12
N THR A 45 -18.91 -11.00 -5.04
CA THR A 45 -20.06 -10.09 -5.03
C THR A 45 -20.81 -10.22 -3.73
N VAL A 46 -21.02 -9.11 -3.04
CA VAL A 46 -21.90 -8.96 -1.89
C VAL A 46 -23.10 -8.14 -2.35
N GLN A 47 -24.30 -8.71 -2.29
CA GLN A 47 -25.53 -8.06 -2.72
C GLN A 47 -26.59 -8.13 -1.63
N ASP A 48 -27.13 -6.99 -1.22
CA ASP A 48 -28.31 -6.88 -0.37
C ASP A 48 -29.51 -6.36 -1.16
N ASP A 49 -30.70 -6.64 -0.65
CA ASP A 49 -31.97 -6.06 -1.11
C ASP A 49 -32.46 -4.97 -0.13
N GLY A 50 -31.52 -4.20 0.44
CA GLY A 50 -31.78 -3.20 1.47
C GLY A 50 -32.26 -1.86 0.93
N ARG A 51 -32.07 -0.79 1.70
CA ARG A 51 -32.51 0.57 1.35
C ARG A 51 -31.72 1.22 0.21
N GLY A 52 -30.59 0.63 -0.18
CA GLY A 52 -29.64 1.24 -1.10
C GLY A 52 -28.87 2.42 -0.47
N LEU A 53 -27.99 3.03 -1.25
CA LEU A 53 -27.20 4.18 -0.84
C LEU A 53 -27.97 5.47 -1.10
N ASP A 54 -27.86 6.41 -0.16
CA ASP A 54 -28.50 7.72 -0.27
C ASP A 54 -27.52 8.74 -0.85
N ARG A 55 -27.65 9.01 -2.15
CA ARG A 55 -26.77 9.91 -2.92
C ARG A 55 -26.62 11.27 -2.25
N ASP A 56 -27.73 11.89 -1.85
CA ASP A 56 -27.74 13.25 -1.31
C ASP A 56 -27.04 13.32 0.05
N LYS A 57 -27.23 12.29 0.89
CA LYS A 57 -26.52 12.18 2.17
C LYS A 57 -25.02 12.00 1.97
N ILE A 58 -24.62 11.20 0.97
CA ILE A 58 -23.21 10.97 0.65
C ILE A 58 -22.55 12.27 0.17
N LEU A 59 -23.20 13.01 -0.72
CA LEU A 59 -22.72 14.31 -1.20
C LEU A 59 -22.60 15.33 -0.07
N ALA A 60 -23.65 15.50 0.74
CA ALA A 60 -23.64 16.43 1.87
C ALA A 60 -22.48 16.13 2.84
N LYS A 61 -22.26 14.86 3.14
CA LYS A 61 -21.16 14.43 4.01
C LYS A 61 -19.77 14.60 3.37
N ALA A 62 -19.67 14.38 2.05
CA ALA A 62 -18.43 14.60 1.31
C ALA A 62 -18.05 16.09 1.27
N LEU A 63 -19.04 16.97 1.08
CA LEU A 63 -18.90 18.43 1.15
C LEU A 63 -18.44 18.90 2.54
N GLU A 64 -19.12 18.44 3.59
CA GLU A 64 -18.79 18.77 4.99
C GLU A 64 -17.33 18.41 5.31
N LYS A 65 -16.85 17.29 4.77
CA LYS A 65 -15.49 16.78 4.97
C LYS A 65 -14.46 17.34 3.98
N GLY A 66 -14.86 18.22 3.05
CA GLY A 66 -13.96 18.78 2.04
C GLY A 66 -13.39 17.76 1.05
N LEU A 67 -14.10 16.65 0.82
CA LEU A 67 -13.66 15.56 -0.09
C LEU A 67 -13.97 15.83 -1.56
N ILE A 68 -14.81 16.82 -1.85
CA ILE A 68 -15.18 17.24 -3.21
C ILE A 68 -15.21 18.77 -3.31
N GLU A 69 -14.91 19.29 -4.50
CA GLU A 69 -15.02 20.71 -4.84
C GLU A 69 -16.37 20.99 -5.52
N GLY A 70 -17.09 22.03 -5.08
CA GLY A 70 -18.43 22.34 -5.58
C GLY A 70 -19.53 21.41 -5.05
N ASP A 71 -20.76 21.56 -5.52
CA ASP A 71 -21.95 20.86 -4.96
C ASP A 71 -22.09 19.38 -5.38
N GLY A 72 -21.19 18.88 -6.24
CA GLY A 72 -21.22 17.51 -6.76
C GLY A 72 -22.41 17.20 -7.67
N SER A 73 -23.16 18.20 -8.14
CA SER A 73 -24.36 18.03 -8.98
C SER A 73 -24.05 17.29 -10.29
N GLU A 74 -22.90 17.56 -10.91
CA GLU A 74 -22.45 16.93 -12.17
C GLU A 74 -21.88 15.51 -11.99
N MET A 75 -21.69 15.04 -10.75
CA MET A 75 -21.13 13.72 -10.50
C MET A 75 -22.15 12.61 -10.81
N SER A 76 -21.71 11.60 -11.56
CA SER A 76 -22.48 10.36 -11.72
C SER A 76 -22.69 9.65 -10.38
N ASP A 77 -23.80 8.93 -10.22
CA ASP A 77 -24.10 8.17 -9.00
C ASP A 77 -22.97 7.21 -8.61
N ARG A 78 -22.34 6.58 -9.60
CA ARG A 78 -21.17 5.73 -9.39
C ARG A 78 -20.00 6.49 -8.78
N ALA A 79 -19.72 7.71 -9.25
CA ALA A 79 -18.67 8.55 -8.69
C ALA A 79 -19.00 8.98 -7.25
N VAL A 80 -20.27 9.34 -6.98
CA VAL A 80 -20.74 9.68 -5.63
C VAL A 80 -20.60 8.48 -4.68
N PHE A 81 -21.09 7.30 -5.07
CA PHE A 81 -20.99 6.11 -4.23
C PHE A 81 -19.55 5.67 -3.99
N ASN A 82 -18.64 5.93 -4.93
CA ASN A 82 -17.22 5.67 -4.72
C ASN A 82 -16.57 6.54 -3.63
N LEU A 83 -17.20 7.64 -3.22
CA LEU A 83 -16.72 8.50 -2.12
C LEU A 83 -16.77 7.78 -0.77
N ILE A 84 -17.62 6.75 -0.61
CA ILE A 84 -17.70 6.00 0.67
C ILE A 84 -16.39 5.33 1.05
N PHE A 85 -15.52 5.08 0.07
CA PHE A 85 -14.21 4.46 0.22
C PHE A 85 -13.07 5.48 0.33
N GLN A 86 -13.35 6.79 0.33
CA GLN A 86 -12.33 7.81 0.53
C GLN A 86 -11.89 7.84 2.00
N PRO A 87 -10.59 8.05 2.27
CA PRO A 87 -10.10 8.25 3.63
C PRO A 87 -10.90 9.33 4.34
N GLY A 88 -11.27 9.07 5.59
CA GLY A 88 -12.01 10.03 6.40
C GLY A 88 -13.51 10.15 6.11
N PHE A 89 -14.07 9.46 5.09
CA PHE A 89 -15.52 9.44 4.86
C PHE A 89 -16.29 8.75 6.01
N SER A 90 -15.72 7.66 6.55
CA SER A 90 -16.26 6.93 7.70
C SER A 90 -15.55 7.34 8.99
N THR A 91 -16.19 8.21 9.77
CA THR A 91 -15.77 8.55 11.15
C THR A 91 -16.94 8.24 12.08
N ALA A 92 -17.30 6.97 12.23
CA ALA A 92 -18.39 6.59 13.11
C ALA A 92 -18.10 7.07 14.55
N GLU A 93 -19.00 7.87 15.12
CA GLU A 93 -18.92 8.46 16.47
C GLU A 93 -19.06 7.44 17.62
N LYS A 94 -19.19 6.14 17.32
CA LYS A 94 -19.18 5.08 18.33
C LYS A 94 -18.25 3.95 17.90
N ILE A 95 -17.08 3.93 18.54
CA ILE A 95 -16.19 2.78 18.61
C ILE A 95 -16.97 1.70 19.39
N THR A 96 -17.54 0.73 18.70
CA THR A 96 -18.08 -0.46 19.38
C THR A 96 -16.99 -1.51 19.48
N ASP A 97 -16.84 -2.04 20.70
CA ASP A 97 -15.80 -2.96 21.11
C ASP A 97 -15.80 -4.23 20.25
N ILE A 98 -14.75 -4.38 19.44
CA ILE A 98 -13.76 -5.48 19.44
C ILE A 98 -12.83 -5.20 18.24
N SER A 99 -11.59 -4.78 18.54
CA SER A 99 -10.42 -4.57 17.63
C SER A 99 -9.90 -3.12 17.40
N GLY A 100 -10.32 -2.13 18.19
CA GLY A 100 -9.48 -0.95 18.48
C GLY A 100 -9.10 0.01 17.34
N ARG A 101 -9.63 -0.16 16.12
CA ARG A 101 -9.58 0.85 15.05
C ARG A 101 -10.93 0.81 14.35
N GLY A 102 -11.66 1.93 14.32
CA GLY A 102 -12.89 2.04 13.55
C GLY A 102 -12.58 1.67 12.09
N VAL A 103 -13.03 0.49 11.65
CA VAL A 103 -12.74 0.03 10.29
C VAL A 103 -13.74 0.76 9.39
N GLY A 104 -13.25 1.73 8.63
CA GLY A 104 -14.02 2.37 7.58
C GLY A 104 -13.96 1.56 6.28
N MET A 105 -14.79 1.97 5.32
CA MET A 105 -14.78 1.41 3.97
C MET A 105 -13.47 1.74 3.22
N ASP A 106 -12.76 2.78 3.62
CA ASP A 106 -11.40 3.12 3.18
C ASP A 106 -10.38 2.01 3.46
N VAL A 107 -10.42 1.39 4.64
CA VAL A 107 -9.56 0.25 5.01
C VAL A 107 -9.84 -0.96 4.11
N VAL A 108 -11.09 -1.15 3.66
CA VAL A 108 -11.42 -2.21 2.70
C VAL A 108 -10.78 -1.95 1.34
N ARG A 109 -10.82 -0.69 0.85
CA ARG A 109 -10.16 -0.31 -0.41
C ARG A 109 -8.65 -0.47 -0.32
N GLN A 110 -8.00 0.06 0.72
CA GLN A 110 -6.54 -0.05 0.90
C GLN A 110 -6.06 -1.51 0.92
N ASN A 111 -6.78 -2.38 1.64
CA ASN A 111 -6.44 -3.81 1.69
C ASN A 111 -6.61 -4.51 0.33
N LEU A 112 -7.56 -4.08 -0.50
CA LEU A 112 -7.71 -4.61 -1.86
C LEU A 112 -6.62 -4.07 -2.80
N GLU A 113 -6.24 -2.80 -2.68
CA GLU A 113 -5.18 -2.20 -3.49
C GLU A 113 -3.83 -2.89 -3.27
N LYS A 114 -3.50 -3.28 -2.03
CA LYS A 114 -2.29 -4.07 -1.69
C LYS A 114 -2.17 -5.36 -2.50
N ILE A 115 -3.30 -5.99 -2.83
CA ILE A 115 -3.34 -7.22 -3.63
C ILE A 115 -3.66 -6.95 -5.11
N ARG A 116 -3.50 -5.70 -5.57
CA ARG A 116 -3.86 -5.23 -6.92
C ARG A 116 -5.33 -5.52 -7.29
N GLY A 117 -6.17 -5.67 -6.28
CA GLY A 117 -7.61 -5.84 -6.42
C GLY A 117 -8.32 -4.53 -6.70
N LYS A 118 -9.53 -4.62 -7.23
CA LYS A 118 -10.44 -3.48 -7.43
C LYS A 118 -11.74 -3.70 -6.67
N ILE A 119 -12.35 -2.60 -6.26
CA ILE A 119 -13.67 -2.57 -5.63
C ILE A 119 -14.60 -1.66 -6.43
N GLU A 120 -15.82 -2.13 -6.64
CA GLU A 120 -16.88 -1.38 -7.29
C GLU A 120 -18.15 -1.44 -6.44
N VAL A 121 -18.92 -0.37 -6.46
CA VAL A 121 -20.21 -0.28 -5.78
C VAL A 121 -21.29 0.15 -6.78
N TYR A 122 -22.41 -0.54 -6.71
CA TYR A 122 -23.62 -0.27 -7.47
C TYR A 122 -24.77 -0.25 -6.47
N SER A 123 -25.63 0.75 -6.51
CA SER A 123 -26.73 0.85 -5.56
C SER A 123 -27.89 1.60 -6.18
N THR A 124 -29.10 1.15 -5.87
CA THR A 124 -30.34 1.83 -6.25
C THR A 124 -31.17 2.03 -4.98
N LYS A 125 -31.61 3.26 -4.74
CA LYS A 125 -32.39 3.61 -3.56
C LYS A 125 -33.69 2.78 -3.53
N GLY A 126 -33.93 2.10 -2.41
CA GLY A 126 -35.06 1.19 -2.19
C GLY A 126 -34.87 -0.25 -2.70
N GLU A 127 -33.93 -0.51 -3.62
CA GLU A 127 -33.73 -1.84 -4.21
C GLU A 127 -32.53 -2.59 -3.64
N GLY A 128 -31.56 -1.87 -3.07
CA GLY A 128 -30.41 -2.45 -2.36
C GLY A 128 -29.07 -2.07 -2.96
N THR A 129 -28.01 -2.72 -2.46
CA THR A 129 -26.62 -2.43 -2.83
C THR A 129 -25.90 -3.69 -3.28
N THR A 130 -25.06 -3.54 -4.31
CA THR A 130 -24.15 -4.57 -4.81
C THR A 130 -22.72 -4.04 -4.78
N ILE A 131 -21.87 -4.70 -3.99
CA ILE A 131 -20.43 -4.45 -3.93
C ILE A 131 -19.72 -5.59 -4.65
N ARG A 132 -18.87 -5.26 -5.62
CA ARG A 132 -18.07 -6.23 -6.38
C ARG A 132 -16.59 -6.02 -6.10
N LEU A 133 -15.94 -7.10 -5.71
CA LEU A 133 -14.49 -7.17 -5.54
C LEU A 133 -13.93 -7.98 -6.69
N ARG A 134 -12.86 -7.48 -7.30
CA ARG A 134 -12.18 -8.12 -8.42
C ARG A 134 -10.73 -8.31 -8.03
N ILE A 135 -10.31 -9.55 -7.81
CA ILE A 135 -8.99 -9.90 -7.30
C ILE A 135 -8.29 -10.73 -8.37
N PRO A 136 -7.15 -10.28 -8.94
CA PRO A 136 -6.39 -11.10 -9.87
C PRO A 136 -6.00 -12.45 -9.25
N LEU A 137 -6.30 -13.56 -9.93
CA LEU A 137 -5.83 -14.92 -9.58
C LEU A 137 -4.41 -15.19 -10.05
N THR A 138 -3.84 -14.29 -10.84
CA THR A 138 -2.47 -14.43 -11.30
C THR A 138 -1.52 -14.26 -10.13
N LEU A 139 -0.58 -15.20 -10.01
CA LEU A 139 0.75 -14.92 -9.48
C LEU A 139 1.19 -13.56 -10.05
N ALA A 140 1.25 -12.52 -9.22
CA ALA A 140 1.53 -11.18 -9.72
C ALA A 140 2.99 -11.17 -10.21
N ILE A 141 3.15 -11.19 -11.53
CA ILE A 141 4.46 -11.00 -12.14
C ILE A 141 4.84 -9.54 -11.90
N ILE A 142 6.06 -9.35 -11.42
CA ILE A 142 6.67 -8.05 -11.27
C ILE A 142 7.98 -8.06 -12.06
N ASP A 143 8.25 -6.95 -12.75
CA ASP A 143 9.58 -6.68 -13.26
C ASP A 143 10.43 -6.18 -12.10
N GLY A 144 11.45 -6.95 -11.78
CA GLY A 144 12.35 -6.70 -10.66
C GLY A 144 13.76 -6.37 -11.12
N LEU A 145 14.40 -5.43 -10.44
CA LEU A 145 15.84 -5.26 -10.48
C LEU A 145 16.45 -6.09 -9.34
N MET A 146 17.20 -7.12 -9.68
CA MET A 146 17.90 -7.95 -8.71
C MET A 146 19.17 -7.23 -8.26
N ILE A 147 19.29 -7.09 -6.94
CA ILE A 147 20.40 -6.45 -6.27
C ILE A 147 21.04 -7.42 -5.28
N ARG A 148 22.28 -7.14 -4.91
CA ARG A 148 23.03 -7.89 -3.90
C ARG A 148 23.64 -6.95 -2.87
N VAL A 149 23.60 -7.38 -1.62
CA VAL A 149 24.35 -6.81 -0.50
C VAL A 149 24.98 -7.94 0.27
N GLY A 150 26.31 -7.96 0.35
CA GLY A 150 27.09 -9.09 0.83
C GLY A 150 26.67 -10.37 0.11
N LYS A 151 26.20 -11.36 0.88
CA LYS A 151 25.72 -12.64 0.33
C LYS A 151 24.22 -12.65 0.03
N THR A 152 23.49 -11.60 0.41
CA THR A 152 22.03 -11.56 0.33
C THR A 152 21.58 -10.95 -1.00
N ARG A 153 20.63 -11.61 -1.65
CA ARG A 153 19.97 -11.11 -2.86
C ARG A 153 18.59 -10.58 -2.52
N CYS A 154 18.24 -9.44 -3.11
CA CYS A 154 16.91 -8.84 -2.98
C CYS A 154 16.44 -8.36 -4.36
N ILE A 155 15.14 -8.10 -4.48
CA ILE A 155 14.53 -7.55 -5.68
C ILE A 155 13.90 -6.20 -5.35
N LEU A 156 14.26 -5.19 -6.14
CA LEU A 156 13.58 -3.91 -6.16
C LEU A 156 12.53 -3.91 -7.28
N PRO A 157 11.30 -3.44 -7.04
CA PRO A 157 10.34 -3.21 -8.12
C PRO A 157 10.92 -2.22 -9.15
N LEU A 158 11.08 -2.65 -10.40
CA LEU A 158 11.75 -1.85 -11.44
C LEU A 158 11.02 -0.52 -11.69
N LEU A 159 9.70 -0.48 -11.51
CA LEU A 159 8.87 0.73 -11.63
C LEU A 159 9.27 1.85 -10.66
N ALA A 160 9.84 1.50 -9.51
CA ALA A 160 10.29 2.46 -8.52
C ALA A 160 11.73 2.93 -8.76
N VAL A 161 12.49 2.27 -9.64
CA VAL A 161 13.88 2.61 -9.95
C VAL A 161 13.92 3.75 -10.97
N ARG A 162 14.57 4.86 -10.62
CA ARG A 162 14.72 6.03 -11.50
C ARG A 162 16.09 6.10 -12.15
N GLU A 163 17.15 5.86 -11.39
CA GLU A 163 18.52 5.97 -11.87
C GLU A 163 19.42 5.03 -11.07
N ILE A 164 20.50 4.54 -11.70
CA ILE A 164 21.50 3.67 -11.08
C ILE A 164 22.86 4.25 -11.44
N PHE A 165 23.70 4.52 -10.45
CA PHE A 165 25.02 5.10 -10.69
C PHE A 165 25.98 4.74 -9.55
N ARG A 166 27.29 4.90 -9.79
CA ARG A 166 28.28 4.92 -8.73
C ARG A 166 28.58 6.37 -8.36
N PRO A 167 28.52 6.75 -7.08
CA PRO A 167 28.74 8.13 -6.69
C PRO A 167 30.23 8.49 -6.80
N LEU A 168 30.49 9.75 -7.12
CA LEU A 168 31.82 10.35 -6.96
C LEU A 168 31.91 10.96 -5.56
N LEU A 169 33.08 10.87 -4.92
CA LEU A 169 33.32 11.43 -3.57
C LEU A 169 32.90 12.90 -3.45
N GLU A 170 33.12 13.71 -4.49
CA GLU A 170 32.74 15.13 -4.54
C GLU A 170 31.23 15.39 -4.50
N ASN A 171 30.41 14.38 -4.80
CA ASN A 171 28.95 14.48 -4.76
C ASN A 171 28.37 13.96 -3.43
N LEU A 172 29.22 13.47 -2.51
CA LEU A 172 28.80 13.01 -1.21
C LEU A 172 28.97 14.13 -0.19
N THR A 173 27.93 14.34 0.62
CA THR A 173 27.95 15.31 1.70
C THR A 173 27.13 14.80 2.88
N HIS A 174 27.21 15.49 4.01
CA HIS A 174 26.45 15.16 5.21
C HIS A 174 25.70 16.39 5.68
N THR A 175 24.51 16.17 6.24
CA THR A 175 23.82 17.20 7.02
C THR A 175 24.50 17.41 8.38
N PRO A 176 24.19 18.50 9.11
CA PRO A 176 24.73 18.73 10.45
C PRO A 176 24.42 17.64 11.47
N ASP A 177 23.31 16.92 11.31
CA ASP A 177 22.88 15.76 12.09
C ASP A 177 23.50 14.43 11.62
N GLY A 178 24.38 14.45 10.62
CA GLY A 178 25.15 13.29 10.17
C GLY A 178 24.45 12.43 9.10
N GLN A 179 23.29 12.84 8.59
CA GLN A 179 22.60 12.14 7.51
C GLN A 179 23.41 12.27 6.21
N GLU A 180 23.74 11.12 5.62
CA GLU A 180 24.43 11.05 4.33
C GLU A 180 23.51 11.51 3.20
N LEU A 181 24.03 12.40 2.36
CA LEU A 181 23.37 12.93 1.18
C LEU A 181 24.24 12.72 -0.06
N VAL A 182 23.60 12.42 -1.19
CA VAL A 182 24.24 12.43 -2.50
C VAL A 182 23.63 13.50 -3.39
N ARG A 183 24.48 14.31 -4.01
CA ARG A 183 24.07 15.29 -5.00
C ARG A 183 23.87 14.61 -6.35
N VAL A 184 22.63 14.64 -6.84
CA VAL A 184 22.25 14.17 -8.17
C VAL A 184 21.69 15.36 -8.94
N ARG A 185 22.46 15.85 -9.92
CA ARG A 185 22.18 17.09 -10.63
C ARG A 185 22.08 18.25 -9.62
N ASP A 186 20.91 18.89 -9.53
CA ASP A 186 20.68 20.04 -8.65
C ASP A 186 19.97 19.67 -7.32
N ASN A 187 19.73 18.38 -7.07
CA ASN A 187 19.04 17.90 -5.87
C ASN A 187 19.97 17.10 -4.96
N PHE A 188 19.77 17.23 -3.65
CA PHE A 188 20.39 16.36 -2.66
C PHE A 188 19.39 15.30 -2.23
N LEU A 189 19.78 14.03 -2.34
CA LEU A 189 18.94 12.91 -1.97
C LEU A 189 19.57 12.19 -0.76
N PRO A 190 18.76 11.81 0.24
CA PRO A 190 19.25 11.04 1.37
C PRO A 190 19.69 9.65 0.92
N VAL A 191 20.79 9.18 1.50
CA VAL A 191 21.31 7.85 1.25
C VAL A 191 20.82 6.88 2.33
N LEU A 192 20.18 5.80 1.89
CA LEU A 192 19.77 4.69 2.73
C LEU A 192 20.70 3.50 2.49
N ARG A 193 21.32 3.01 3.57
CA ARG A 193 22.23 1.87 3.52
C ARG A 193 21.46 0.57 3.73
N LEU A 194 21.21 -0.18 2.65
CA LEU A 194 20.38 -1.40 2.73
C LEU A 194 20.95 -2.43 3.72
N HIS A 195 22.27 -2.51 3.86
CA HIS A 195 22.92 -3.43 4.80
C HIS A 195 22.53 -3.17 6.26
N ARG A 196 22.32 -1.91 6.65
CA ARG A 196 21.87 -1.54 8.01
C ARG A 196 20.40 -1.92 8.21
N VAL A 197 19.58 -1.67 7.21
CA VAL A 197 18.14 -2.00 7.23
C VAL A 197 17.89 -3.50 7.36
N LEU A 198 18.71 -4.31 6.70
CA LEU A 198 18.59 -5.77 6.71
C LEU A 198 19.44 -6.47 7.78
N ASP A 199 20.23 -5.72 8.55
CA ASP A 199 21.22 -6.24 9.51
C ASP A 199 22.12 -7.34 8.89
N ILE A 200 22.78 -6.99 7.78
CA ILE A 200 23.66 -7.89 7.02
C ILE A 200 25.04 -7.25 6.80
N GLU A 201 26.07 -8.09 6.70
CA GLU A 201 27.43 -7.61 6.37
C GLU A 201 27.54 -7.31 4.86
N PRO A 202 27.88 -6.06 4.47
CA PRO A 202 28.09 -5.70 3.07
C PRO A 202 29.50 -6.09 2.58
N ASP A 203 29.73 -6.06 1.26
CA ASP A 203 31.07 -6.21 0.70
C ASP A 203 31.93 -4.95 0.95
N SER A 204 31.31 -3.75 0.89
CA SER A 204 31.97 -2.49 1.26
C SER A 204 31.04 -1.56 2.03
N ARG A 205 31.61 -0.83 2.99
CA ARG A 205 30.92 0.25 3.72
C ARG A 205 31.15 1.62 3.09
N ARG A 206 31.99 1.73 2.07
CA ARG A 206 32.31 2.99 1.40
C ARG A 206 31.36 3.27 0.26
N LEU A 207 30.78 4.47 0.23
CA LEU A 207 29.75 4.84 -0.74
C LEU A 207 30.30 4.87 -2.17
N GLU A 208 31.52 5.36 -2.35
CA GLU A 208 32.20 5.45 -3.65
C GLU A 208 32.55 4.08 -4.28
N GLU A 209 32.55 3.02 -3.47
CA GLU A 209 32.78 1.64 -3.92
C GLU A 209 31.49 0.90 -4.25
N CYS A 210 30.35 1.46 -3.85
CA CYS A 210 29.05 0.83 -3.98
C CYS A 210 28.22 1.44 -5.11
N VAL A 211 27.08 0.82 -5.40
CA VAL A 211 26.11 1.31 -6.36
C VAL A 211 24.99 2.00 -5.60
N LEU A 212 24.61 3.20 -6.06
CA LEU A 212 23.41 3.89 -5.59
C LEU A 212 22.27 3.70 -6.59
N VAL A 213 21.10 3.32 -6.07
CA VAL A 213 19.86 3.18 -6.82
C VAL A 213 18.88 4.25 -6.34
N ILE A 214 18.52 5.19 -7.21
CA ILE A 214 17.49 6.18 -6.91
C ILE A 214 16.14 5.48 -6.97
N LEU A 215 15.43 5.49 -5.85
CA LEU A 215 14.09 4.98 -5.71
C LEU A 215 13.10 6.14 -5.58
N GLU A 216 11.90 5.97 -6.12
CA GLU A 216 10.81 6.94 -6.01
C GLU A 216 9.50 6.24 -5.64
N HIS A 217 8.80 6.78 -4.64
CA HIS A 217 7.45 6.39 -4.27
C HIS A 217 6.63 7.64 -3.91
N GLN A 218 5.45 7.79 -4.51
CA GLN A 218 4.53 8.93 -4.27
C GLN A 218 5.13 10.34 -4.43
N GLY A 219 6.26 10.46 -5.15
CA GLY A 219 6.95 11.73 -5.39
C GLY A 219 8.22 11.89 -4.54
N ASP A 220 8.31 11.17 -3.44
CA ASP A 220 9.48 11.16 -2.56
C ASP A 220 10.58 10.26 -3.11
N ARG A 221 11.83 10.65 -2.85
CA ARG A 221 13.02 10.02 -3.44
C ARG A 221 14.10 9.75 -2.40
N VAL A 222 14.71 8.57 -2.53
CA VAL A 222 15.84 8.13 -1.71
C VAL A 222 16.89 7.45 -2.59
N CYS A 223 18.15 7.53 -2.20
CA CYS A 223 19.24 6.76 -2.81
C CYS A 223 19.56 5.53 -1.99
N LEU A 224 19.22 4.35 -2.49
CA LEU A 224 19.54 3.08 -1.83
C LEU A 224 20.96 2.63 -2.20
N MET A 225 21.82 2.45 -1.19
CA MET A 225 23.16 1.88 -1.35
C MET A 225 23.11 0.36 -1.36
N VAL A 226 23.68 -0.23 -2.41
CA VAL A 226 23.81 -1.69 -2.61
C VAL A 226 25.21 -2.02 -3.13
N ASP A 227 25.67 -3.25 -2.93
CA ASP A 227 27.01 -3.65 -3.41
C ASP A 227 27.01 -3.87 -4.92
N GLU A 228 25.96 -4.51 -5.45
CA GLU A 228 25.94 -4.92 -6.86
C GLU A 228 24.52 -4.99 -7.45
N ILE A 229 24.42 -4.73 -8.75
CA ILE A 229 23.24 -4.97 -9.57
C ILE A 229 23.45 -6.25 -10.37
N LEU A 230 22.64 -7.26 -10.09
CA LEU A 230 22.74 -8.56 -10.76
C LEU A 230 21.99 -8.58 -12.10
N GLY A 231 21.01 -7.68 -12.28
CA GLY A 231 20.29 -7.50 -13.55
C GLY A 231 18.78 -7.44 -13.38
N GLN A 232 18.07 -7.38 -14.50
CA GLN A 232 16.61 -7.35 -14.54
C GLN A 232 16.05 -8.77 -14.66
N GLN A 233 14.99 -9.07 -13.91
CA GLN A 233 14.31 -10.36 -13.98
C GLN A 233 12.81 -10.19 -13.73
N GLN A 234 12.00 -10.89 -14.53
CA GLN A 234 10.58 -11.05 -14.23
C GLN A 234 10.42 -12.12 -13.15
N THR A 235 9.71 -11.79 -12.08
CA THR A 235 9.50 -12.73 -10.98
C THR A 235 8.07 -12.72 -10.49
N VAL A 236 7.66 -13.84 -9.92
CA VAL A 236 6.36 -13.99 -9.29
C VAL A 236 6.46 -13.55 -7.84
N ILE A 237 5.65 -12.55 -7.44
CA ILE A 237 5.50 -12.22 -6.03
C ILE A 237 4.58 -13.22 -5.33
N LYS A 238 5.02 -13.70 -4.18
CA LYS A 238 4.23 -14.45 -3.20
C LYS A 238 4.12 -13.59 -1.94
N GLY A 239 2.94 -13.56 -1.33
CA GLY A 239 2.78 -12.92 -0.04
C GLY A 239 3.63 -13.62 1.01
N LEU A 240 4.22 -12.85 1.93
CA LEU A 240 4.86 -13.39 3.12
C LEU A 240 3.77 -14.02 4.01
N SER A 241 3.97 -15.25 4.47
CA SER A 241 2.99 -15.90 5.34
C SER A 241 3.00 -15.25 6.72
N ASP A 242 1.84 -15.22 7.39
CA ASP A 242 1.64 -14.58 8.71
C ASP A 242 2.62 -15.09 9.80
N TYR A 243 3.22 -16.27 9.59
CA TYR A 243 4.24 -16.87 10.46
C TYR A 243 5.59 -16.11 10.47
N LEU A 244 5.90 -15.35 9.40
CA LEU A 244 7.16 -14.59 9.32
C LEU A 244 7.12 -13.26 10.09
N GLY A 245 6.00 -12.92 10.72
CA GLY A 245 5.81 -11.60 11.32
C GLY A 245 5.75 -10.49 10.26
N ASN A 246 5.57 -9.26 10.70
CA ASN A 246 5.58 -8.11 9.81
C ASN A 246 7.05 -7.81 9.45
N VAL A 247 7.48 -8.22 8.25
CA VAL A 247 8.78 -7.79 7.73
C VAL A 247 8.56 -6.42 7.11
N ASP A 248 8.76 -5.37 7.91
CA ASP A 248 8.36 -4.00 7.56
C ASP A 248 8.99 -3.51 6.25
N VAL A 249 10.10 -4.11 5.81
CA VAL A 249 10.88 -3.71 4.63
C VAL A 249 10.57 -4.51 3.36
N ALA A 250 9.66 -5.49 3.41
CA ALA A 250 9.38 -6.41 2.30
C ALA A 250 7.91 -6.41 1.88
N ALA A 251 7.65 -6.20 0.59
CA ALA A 251 6.32 -6.31 -0.01
C ALA A 251 5.91 -7.77 -0.26
N GLY A 252 6.89 -8.68 -0.30
CA GLY A 252 6.67 -10.10 -0.56
C GLY A 252 7.98 -10.87 -0.72
N CYS A 253 7.88 -12.10 -1.20
CA CYS A 253 9.03 -12.91 -1.57
C CYS A 253 8.82 -13.59 -2.93
N THR A 254 9.90 -14.10 -3.49
CA THR A 254 9.88 -14.90 -4.71
C THR A 254 10.82 -16.09 -4.59
N ILE A 255 10.62 -17.08 -5.46
CA ILE A 255 11.52 -18.24 -5.56
C ILE A 255 12.28 -18.08 -6.88
N LEU A 256 13.61 -18.00 -6.78
CA LEU A 256 14.51 -17.91 -7.92
C LEU A 256 14.59 -19.26 -8.66
N GLY A 257 15.11 -19.25 -9.89
CA GLY A 257 15.23 -20.48 -10.70
C GLY A 257 16.12 -21.57 -10.09
N ASN A 258 16.99 -21.20 -9.15
CA ASN A 258 17.83 -22.12 -8.37
C ASN A 258 17.16 -22.64 -7.08
N GLY A 259 15.92 -22.22 -6.80
CA GLY A 259 15.16 -22.61 -5.62
C GLY A 259 15.32 -21.69 -4.40
N ASP A 260 16.23 -20.72 -4.46
CA ASP A 260 16.45 -19.79 -3.34
C ASP A 260 15.25 -18.82 -3.19
N VAL A 261 14.92 -18.50 -1.94
CA VAL A 261 13.93 -17.47 -1.63
C VAL A 261 14.60 -16.10 -1.64
N CYS A 262 14.01 -15.15 -2.35
CA CYS A 262 14.50 -13.79 -2.48
C CYS A 262 13.41 -12.80 -2.06
N LEU A 263 13.76 -11.81 -1.23
CA LEU A 263 12.81 -10.79 -0.78
C LEU A 263 12.57 -9.75 -1.87
N ILE A 264 11.31 -9.33 -2.00
CA ILE A 264 10.92 -8.18 -2.81
C ILE A 264 10.74 -7.02 -1.85
N LEU A 265 11.57 -6.00 -1.98
CA LEU A 265 11.61 -4.87 -1.05
C LEU A 265 10.41 -3.94 -1.25
N ASP A 266 9.84 -3.45 -0.15
CA ASP A 266 8.81 -2.42 -0.18
C ASP A 266 9.44 -1.03 -0.17
N VAL A 267 9.36 -0.34 -1.31
CA VAL A 267 10.02 0.97 -1.47
C VAL A 267 9.38 2.05 -0.61
N GLY A 268 8.07 1.97 -0.37
CA GLY A 268 7.37 2.91 0.52
C GLY A 268 7.94 2.83 1.93
N SER A 269 7.98 1.64 2.51
CA SER A 269 8.59 1.41 3.83
C SER A 269 10.05 1.85 3.91
N LEU A 270 10.85 1.64 2.86
CA LEU A 270 12.24 2.10 2.85
C LEU A 270 12.35 3.63 2.92
N ILE A 271 11.46 4.36 2.24
CA ILE A 271 11.40 5.83 2.31
C ILE A 271 10.92 6.29 3.69
N ASP A 272 9.86 5.66 4.23
CA ASP A 272 9.35 5.95 5.57
C ASP A 272 10.43 5.84 6.66
N ILE A 273 11.33 4.85 6.55
CA ILE A 273 12.45 4.66 7.49
C ILE A 273 13.39 5.87 7.50
N VAL A 274 13.66 6.44 6.31
CA VAL A 274 14.52 7.62 6.19
C VAL A 274 13.84 8.85 6.77
N GLU A 275 12.55 9.03 6.51
CA GLU A 275 11.80 10.19 7.03
C GLU A 275 11.68 10.18 8.56
N ARG A 276 11.65 9.01 9.18
CA ARG A 276 11.58 8.86 10.64
C ARG A 276 12.93 9.04 11.33
N GLY A 277 14.05 9.00 10.60
CA GLY A 277 15.40 9.08 11.16
C GLY A 277 15.85 7.80 11.87
N ASP A 278 15.14 6.67 11.69
CA ASP A 278 15.36 5.41 12.41
C ASP A 278 16.70 4.70 12.03
N CYS A 279 17.45 5.24 11.06
CA CYS A 279 18.73 4.69 10.59
C CYS A 279 19.98 5.51 10.99
N ILE A 280 19.82 6.55 11.83
CA ILE A 280 20.95 7.37 12.31
C ILE A 280 21.54 6.72 13.58
N GLU A 281 22.16 5.55 13.45
CA GLU A 281 23.20 5.13 14.40
C GLU A 281 24.56 5.58 13.84
N LEU A 282 25.11 6.63 14.46
CA LEU A 282 26.46 7.10 14.22
C LEU A 282 27.44 5.99 14.61
N GLU A 283 28.31 5.55 13.68
CA GLU A 283 29.40 4.65 14.07
C GLU A 283 30.36 5.39 15.04
N PRO A 284 30.81 4.74 16.14
CA PRO A 284 31.70 5.37 17.13
C PRO A 284 33.01 5.93 16.57
N ASP A 285 33.45 5.47 15.40
CA ASP A 285 34.76 5.80 14.82
C ASP A 285 34.81 7.18 14.15
N GLN A 286 33.69 7.87 13.97
CA GLN A 286 33.69 9.26 13.46
C GLN A 286 33.84 10.34 14.56
N ILE A 287 33.89 9.97 15.84
CA ILE A 287 34.06 10.93 16.94
C ILE A 287 35.54 11.38 17.11
N TYR A 288 36.52 10.71 16.49
CA TYR A 288 37.95 10.96 16.75
C TYR A 288 38.79 11.50 15.58
N SER A 289 38.20 12.06 14.51
CA SER A 289 38.98 12.71 13.43
C SER A 289 38.89 14.24 13.35
N GLN A 290 38.19 14.88 14.29
CA GLN A 290 38.23 16.35 14.47
C GLN A 290 38.79 16.75 15.84
N ALA A 291 39.96 16.21 16.17
CA ALA A 291 40.84 16.76 17.19
C ALA A 291 42.29 16.38 16.84
N GLY A 292 42.85 17.10 15.86
CA GLY A 292 44.24 16.97 15.41
C GLY A 292 44.58 18.03 14.39
#